data_AF-A0A7X2TZ94-F1
#
_entry.id   AF-A0A7X2TZ94-F1
#
_cell.length_a   1.000
_cell.length_b   1.000
_cell.length_c   1.000
_cell.angle_alpha   90.00
_cell.angle_beta   90.00
_cell.angle_gamma   90.00
#
_symmetry.space_group_name_H-M   'P 1'
#
loop_
_entity.id
_entity.type
_entity.pdbx_description
1 polymer ?
#
loop_
_entity_poly.entity_id
_entity_poly.type
_entity_poly.pdbx_seq_one_letter_code
_entity_poly.pdbx_strand_id
1 'polypeptide(L)'
;MEKNRLKKLAVKIDALPERDTQLAMRAEQIDGLRRAGAADLHRICAELVGSINSLLSSVVVELSPDSYSTDSFHDSQPNLLQINLRGRLLMIEFRATETLISSEEFRAPYIMEGAVRSLNQDYLDREAIEEQFLYYCLDRKNVWRFFDARTYRTGLVDQDYLVSLLERLV
;
A
#
# COMPACT_ATOMS: atom_id res chain seq x y z
N MET A 1 39.90 -12.10 31.23
CA MET A 1 38.98 -11.43 30.27
C MET A 1 38.49 -12.36 29.17
N GLU A 2 39.35 -13.19 28.59
CA GLU A 2 39.04 -14.11 27.48
C GLU A 2 37.93 -15.14 27.78
N LYS A 3 37.98 -15.79 28.95
CA LYS A 3 36.96 -16.75 29.41
C LYS A 3 35.55 -16.13 29.55
N ASN A 4 35.45 -14.82 29.81
CA ASN A 4 34.17 -14.11 29.89
C ASN A 4 33.63 -13.78 28.48
N ARG A 5 34.51 -13.43 27.53
CA ARG A 5 34.12 -13.26 26.11
C ARG A 5 33.61 -14.57 25.49
N LEU A 6 34.28 -15.69 25.77
CA LEU A 6 33.85 -17.02 25.30
C LEU A 6 32.48 -17.43 25.88
N LYS A 7 32.25 -17.22 27.19
CA LYS A 7 30.95 -17.48 27.80
C LYS A 7 29.83 -16.62 27.19
N LYS A 8 30.09 -15.33 26.96
CA LYS A 8 29.12 -14.43 26.31
C LYS A 8 28.82 -14.84 24.87
N LEU A 9 29.82 -15.35 24.14
CA LEU A 9 29.64 -15.87 22.79
C LEU A 9 28.81 -17.16 22.78
N ALA A 10 29.12 -18.12 23.64
CA ALA A 10 28.36 -19.36 23.77
C ALA A 10 26.87 -19.09 24.06
N VAL A 11 26.56 -18.22 25.02
CA VAL A 11 25.17 -17.80 25.32
C VAL A 11 24.49 -17.15 24.12
N LYS A 12 25.22 -16.36 23.32
CA LYS A 12 24.65 -15.75 22.10
C LYS A 12 24.34 -16.79 21.03
N ILE A 13 25.20 -17.80 20.88
CA ILE A 13 25.04 -18.91 19.93
C ILE A 13 23.88 -19.82 20.35
N ASP A 14 23.80 -20.19 21.63
CA ASP A 14 22.71 -21.00 22.17
C ASP A 14 21.34 -20.32 22.01
N ALA A 15 21.31 -18.98 22.00
CA ALA A 15 20.11 -18.19 21.77
C ALA A 15 19.78 -17.93 20.28
N LEU A 16 20.61 -18.36 19.32
CA LEU A 16 20.34 -18.17 17.89
C LEU A 16 19.06 -18.88 17.42
N PRO A 17 18.82 -20.16 17.74
CA PRO A 17 17.63 -20.87 17.25
C PRO A 17 16.30 -20.20 17.69
N GLU A 18 16.26 -19.70 18.92
CA GLU A 18 15.09 -18.98 19.43
C GLU A 18 14.89 -17.64 18.71
N ARG A 19 15.98 -16.90 18.47
CA ARG A 19 15.92 -15.65 17.69
C ARG A 19 15.47 -15.88 16.26
N ASP A 20 15.99 -16.91 15.60
CA ASP A 20 15.62 -17.24 14.22
C ASP A 20 14.14 -17.62 14.13
N THR A 21 13.64 -18.37 15.12
CA THR A 21 12.22 -18.70 15.23
C THR A 21 11.36 -17.45 15.40
N GLN A 22 11.75 -16.54 16.30
CA GLN A 22 11.04 -15.28 16.51
C GLN A 22 11.04 -14.39 15.27
N LEU A 23 12.15 -14.34 14.52
CA LEU A 23 12.25 -13.61 13.26
C LEU A 23 11.33 -14.22 12.19
N ALA A 24 11.30 -15.54 12.06
CA ALA A 24 10.41 -16.23 11.12
C ALA A 24 8.93 -15.99 11.45
N MET A 25 8.55 -16.07 12.73
CA MET A 25 7.18 -15.78 13.17
C MET A 25 6.77 -14.34 12.86
N ARG A 26 7.69 -13.39 13.06
CA ARG A 26 7.45 -11.97 12.77
C ARG A 26 7.31 -11.71 11.27
N ALA A 27 8.12 -12.38 10.45
CA ALA A 27 8.01 -12.29 8.99
C ALA A 27 6.64 -12.79 8.52
N GLU A 28 6.21 -13.98 8.94
CA GLU A 28 4.89 -14.52 8.58
C GLU A 28 3.74 -13.61 9.03
N GLN A 29 3.86 -13.02 10.23
CA GLN A 29 2.87 -12.05 10.72
C GLN A 29 2.77 -10.84 9.78
N ILE A 30 3.90 -10.30 9.34
CA ILE A 30 3.95 -9.16 8.44
C ILE A 30 3.41 -9.52 7.06
N ASP A 31 3.71 -10.71 6.55
CA ASP A 31 3.16 -11.21 5.29
C ASP A 31 1.63 -11.35 5.35
N GLY A 32 1.09 -11.80 6.48
CA GLY A 32 -0.35 -11.78 6.75
C GLY A 32 -0.94 -10.36 6.70
N LEU A 33 -0.26 -9.39 7.33
CA LEU A 33 -0.68 -7.99 7.32
C LEU A 33 -0.60 -7.35 5.93
N ARG A 34 0.42 -7.67 5.13
CA ARG A 34 0.58 -7.19 3.75
C ARG A 34 -0.59 -7.64 2.89
N ARG A 35 -0.90 -8.94 2.92
CA ARG A 35 -2.03 -9.54 2.20
C ARG A 35 -3.36 -8.90 2.62
N ALA A 36 -3.58 -8.71 3.92
CA ALA A 36 -4.79 -8.06 4.43
C ALA A 36 -4.88 -6.59 3.99
N GLY A 37 -3.78 -5.83 4.05
CA GLY A 37 -3.73 -4.45 3.59
C GLY A 37 -3.99 -4.31 2.09
N ALA A 38 -3.46 -5.22 1.27
CA ALA A 38 -3.70 -5.24 -0.16
C ALA A 38 -5.20 -5.45 -0.49
N ALA A 39 -5.82 -6.44 0.16
CA ALA A 39 -7.25 -6.71 0.03
C ALA A 39 -8.11 -5.55 0.53
N ASP A 40 -7.70 -4.87 1.61
CA ASP A 40 -8.39 -3.69 2.13
C ASP A 40 -8.36 -2.51 1.15
N LEU A 41 -7.21 -2.26 0.51
CA LEU A 41 -7.07 -1.22 -0.51
C LEU A 41 -7.99 -1.48 -1.71
N HIS A 42 -8.05 -2.72 -2.18
CA HIS A 42 -8.99 -3.12 -3.25
C HIS A 42 -10.43 -2.93 -2.81
N ARG A 43 -10.80 -3.37 -1.60
CA ARG A 43 -12.15 -3.19 -1.04
C ARG A 43 -12.57 -1.72 -1.04
N ILE A 44 -11.71 -0.81 -0.60
CA ILE A 44 -11.98 0.65 -0.60
C ILE A 44 -12.27 1.12 -2.03
N CYS A 45 -11.49 0.67 -3.02
CA CYS A 45 -11.71 1.00 -4.43
C CYS A 45 -13.02 0.42 -4.96
N ALA A 46 -13.32 -0.84 -4.65
CA ALA A 46 -14.51 -1.54 -5.10
C ALA A 46 -15.80 -0.91 -4.53
N GLU A 47 -15.80 -0.54 -3.25
CA GLU A 47 -16.92 0.15 -2.61
C GLU A 47 -17.19 1.51 -3.26
N LEU A 48 -16.15 2.27 -3.57
CA LEU A 48 -16.28 3.54 -4.28
C LEU A 48 -16.87 3.35 -5.69
N VAL A 49 -16.28 2.45 -6.48
CA VAL A 49 -16.73 2.17 -7.85
C VAL A 49 -18.17 1.68 -7.85
N GLY A 50 -18.55 0.80 -6.93
CA GLY A 50 -19.93 0.36 -6.73
C GLY A 50 -20.87 1.53 -6.41
N SER A 51 -20.46 2.43 -5.52
CA SER A 51 -21.23 3.61 -5.13
C SER A 51 -21.44 4.56 -6.31
N ILE A 52 -20.38 4.87 -7.07
CA ILE A 52 -20.46 5.71 -8.27
C ILE A 52 -21.38 5.07 -9.33
N ASN A 53 -21.17 3.80 -9.65
CA ASN A 53 -21.97 3.11 -10.67
C ASN A 53 -23.46 3.00 -10.30
N SER A 54 -23.81 3.01 -9.02
CA SER A 54 -25.21 3.06 -8.59
C SER A 54 -25.92 4.38 -8.94
N LEU A 55 -25.14 5.45 -9.18
CA LEU A 55 -25.63 6.80 -9.48
C LEU A 55 -25.55 7.13 -10.98
N LEU A 56 -24.77 6.37 -11.76
CA LEU A 56 -24.59 6.59 -13.19
C LEU A 56 -25.68 5.88 -14.01
N SER A 57 -26.14 6.53 -15.08
CA SER A 57 -27.21 6.01 -15.95
C SER A 57 -26.73 5.54 -17.33
N SER A 58 -25.55 5.96 -17.76
CA SER A 58 -25.08 5.79 -19.15
C SER A 58 -23.59 5.45 -19.29
N VAL A 59 -22.83 5.56 -18.20
CA VAL A 59 -21.39 5.31 -18.17
C VAL A 59 -21.10 4.36 -17.02
N VAL A 60 -20.10 3.49 -17.20
CA VAL A 60 -19.61 2.59 -16.17
C VAL A 60 -18.17 2.98 -15.83
N VAL A 61 -17.89 3.01 -14.53
CA VAL A 61 -16.55 3.04 -13.96
C VAL A 61 -16.10 1.62 -13.73
N GLU A 62 -14.93 1.25 -14.22
CA GLU A 62 -14.40 -0.11 -14.13
C GLU A 62 -13.24 -0.17 -13.13
N LEU A 63 -13.23 -1.18 -12.27
CA LEU A 63 -12.11 -1.52 -11.41
C LEU A 63 -11.39 -2.75 -11.97
N SER A 64 -10.07 -2.69 -12.09
CA SER A 64 -9.23 -3.83 -12.47
C SER A 64 -8.15 -4.09 -11.41
N PRO A 65 -7.98 -5.34 -10.93
CA PRO A 65 -8.87 -6.47 -11.17
C PRO A 65 -10.26 -6.25 -10.52
N ASP A 66 -11.28 -6.93 -11.04
CA ASP A 66 -12.66 -6.85 -10.54
C ASP A 66 -12.82 -7.43 -9.12
N SER A 67 -11.96 -8.39 -8.80
CA SER A 67 -11.89 -9.09 -7.53
C SER A 67 -10.43 -9.21 -7.09
N TYR A 68 -10.20 -9.15 -5.79
CA TYR A 68 -8.87 -9.28 -5.21
C TYR A 68 -8.97 -10.01 -3.88
N SER A 69 -8.26 -11.13 -3.76
CA SER A 69 -8.16 -11.88 -2.52
C SER A 69 -6.82 -11.62 -1.83
N THR A 70 -6.67 -12.06 -0.59
CA THR A 70 -5.39 -12.04 0.11
C THR A 70 -4.29 -12.82 -0.62
N ASP A 71 -4.66 -13.81 -1.43
CA ASP A 71 -3.72 -14.65 -2.20
C ASP A 71 -3.33 -13.99 -3.53
N SER A 72 -4.01 -12.91 -3.93
CA SER A 72 -3.68 -12.11 -5.12
C SER A 72 -2.49 -11.17 -4.90
N PHE A 73 -2.00 -11.04 -3.67
CA PHE A 73 -0.87 -10.17 -3.37
C PHE A 73 0.47 -10.82 -3.75
N HIS A 74 1.28 -10.08 -4.51
CA HIS A 74 2.63 -10.46 -4.89
C HIS A 74 3.65 -9.68 -4.04
N ASP A 75 4.39 -10.36 -3.18
CA ASP A 75 5.39 -9.70 -2.33
C ASP A 75 6.61 -9.22 -3.14
N SER A 76 7.01 -10.01 -4.14
CA SER A 76 8.24 -9.77 -4.92
C SER A 76 8.10 -8.80 -6.10
N GLN A 77 6.89 -8.28 -6.38
CA GLN A 77 6.60 -7.41 -7.52
C GLN A 77 5.60 -6.32 -7.12
N PRO A 78 5.57 -5.18 -7.82
CA PRO A 78 4.49 -4.22 -7.67
C PRO A 78 3.13 -4.86 -7.99
N ASN A 79 2.15 -4.56 -7.13
CA ASN A 79 0.74 -4.88 -7.30
C ASN A 79 0.04 -3.65 -7.89
N LEU A 80 -0.95 -3.88 -8.73
CA LEU A 80 -1.60 -2.83 -9.51
C LEU A 80 -3.12 -2.92 -9.36
N LEU A 81 -3.75 -1.80 -9.00
CA LEU A 81 -5.18 -1.58 -9.11
C LEU A 81 -5.43 -0.40 -10.05
N GLN A 82 -6.50 -0.46 -10.82
CA GLN A 82 -6.83 0.54 -11.82
C GLN A 82 -8.32 0.86 -11.80
N ILE A 83 -8.66 2.15 -11.66
CA ILE A 83 -10.02 2.65 -11.86
C ILE A 83 -10.07 3.39 -13.19
N ASN A 84 -10.88 2.90 -14.13
CA ASN A 84 -11.03 3.48 -15.47
C ASN A 84 -12.40 4.16 -15.62
N LEU A 85 -12.37 5.42 -16.06
CA LEU A 85 -13.52 6.22 -16.45
C LEU A 85 -13.32 6.70 -17.88
N ARG A 86 -13.87 5.96 -18.86
CA ARG A 86 -13.86 6.31 -20.30
C ARG A 86 -12.48 6.73 -20.84
N GLY A 87 -11.42 6.02 -20.45
CA GLY A 87 -10.05 6.31 -20.90
C GLY A 87 -9.27 7.26 -20.00
N ARG A 88 -9.89 7.77 -18.93
CA ARG A 88 -9.21 8.46 -17.82
C ARG A 88 -8.97 7.44 -16.71
N LEU A 89 -7.74 7.35 -16.24
CA LEU A 89 -7.26 6.24 -15.44
C LEU A 89 -6.69 6.74 -14.12
N LEU A 90 -7.23 6.24 -13.01
CA LEU A 90 -6.58 6.31 -11.70
C LEU A 90 -5.83 5.01 -11.48
N MET A 91 -4.51 5.08 -11.38
CA MET A 91 -3.63 3.92 -11.24
C MET A 91 -3.04 3.90 -9.83
N ILE A 92 -3.21 2.79 -9.12
CA ILE A 92 -2.73 2.58 -7.77
C ILE A 92 -1.72 1.45 -7.81
N GLU A 93 -0.45 1.77 -7.61
CA GLU A 93 0.65 0.82 -7.57
C GLU A 93 1.14 0.70 -6.12
N PHE A 94 1.37 -0.52 -5.62
CA PHE A 94 1.90 -0.73 -4.28
C PHE A 94 2.71 -2.02 -4.17
N ARG A 95 3.65 -2.05 -3.22
CA ARG A 95 4.56 -3.19 -3.01
C ARG A 95 4.92 -3.34 -1.54
N ALA A 96 5.42 -4.51 -1.19
CA ALA A 96 6.13 -4.72 0.07
C ALA A 96 7.38 -3.82 0.16
N THR A 97 7.71 -3.39 1.37
CA THR A 97 9.02 -2.76 1.66
C THR A 97 10.14 -3.78 1.61
N GLU A 98 11.36 -3.35 1.26
CA GLU A 98 12.56 -4.22 1.23
C GLU A 98 12.89 -4.81 2.59
N THR A 99 12.66 -4.04 3.66
CA THR A 99 12.73 -4.52 5.03
C THR A 99 11.34 -4.89 5.54
N LEU A 100 11.29 -5.68 6.62
CA LEU A 100 10.02 -6.05 7.26
C LEU A 100 9.18 -4.83 7.70
N ILE A 101 9.84 -3.77 8.15
CA ILE A 101 9.20 -2.51 8.56
C ILE A 101 10.14 -1.37 8.15
N SER A 102 9.62 -0.38 7.43
CA SER A 102 10.32 0.85 7.07
C SER A 102 9.74 2.06 7.80
N SER A 103 10.54 3.12 7.88
CA SER A 103 10.14 4.45 8.35
C SER A 103 10.96 5.55 7.66
N GLU A 104 11.50 5.25 6.48
CA GLU A 104 12.45 6.14 5.78
C GLU A 104 11.71 7.25 5.04
N GLU A 105 10.71 6.89 4.23
CA GLU A 105 9.98 7.83 3.38
C GLU A 105 8.71 8.40 4.04
N PHE A 106 8.31 7.82 5.17
CA PHE A 106 7.14 8.24 5.93
C PHE A 106 7.33 8.10 7.43
N ARG A 107 6.82 9.08 8.19
CA ARG A 107 7.08 9.21 9.63
C ARG A 107 6.52 8.06 10.46
N ALA A 108 5.40 7.47 10.04
CA ALA A 108 4.80 6.33 10.73
C ALA A 108 5.43 5.03 10.20
N PRO A 109 5.74 4.04 11.05
CA PRO A 109 6.24 2.75 10.59
C PRO A 109 5.27 2.08 9.61
N TYR A 110 5.79 1.54 8.50
CA TYR A 110 4.97 0.95 7.43
C TYR A 110 5.62 -0.33 6.87
N ILE A 111 4.80 -1.17 6.23
CA ILE A 111 5.22 -2.47 5.67
C ILE A 111 4.97 -2.62 4.17
N MET A 112 4.23 -1.67 3.59
CA MET A 112 4.01 -1.51 2.16
C MET A 112 4.03 -0.03 1.81
N GLU A 113 4.47 0.25 0.60
CA GLU A 113 4.53 1.58 0.01
C GLU A 113 4.04 1.54 -1.43
N GLY A 114 3.67 2.70 -1.95
CA GLY A 114 3.11 2.78 -3.29
C GLY A 114 2.84 4.20 -3.72
N ALA A 115 2.09 4.34 -4.80
CA ALA A 115 1.66 5.62 -5.31
C ALA A 115 0.31 5.52 -6.04
N VAL A 116 -0.44 6.62 -6.00
CA VAL A 116 -1.60 6.84 -6.86
C VAL A 116 -1.24 7.85 -7.92
N ARG A 117 -1.55 7.52 -9.17
CA ARG A 117 -1.31 8.37 -10.35
C ARG A 117 -2.61 8.61 -11.10
N SER A 118 -2.88 9.87 -11.38
CA SER A 118 -4.00 10.29 -12.24
C SER A 118 -3.51 10.47 -13.67
N LEU A 119 -4.07 9.70 -14.60
CA LEU A 119 -3.70 9.65 -16.01
C LEU A 119 -4.90 10.08 -16.87
N ASN A 120 -4.81 11.27 -17.49
CA ASN A 120 -5.74 11.77 -18.50
C ASN A 120 -4.92 12.23 -19.72
N GLN A 121 -5.46 12.11 -20.93
CA GLN A 121 -4.80 12.58 -22.16
C GLN A 121 -4.41 14.06 -22.06
N ASP A 122 -5.25 14.90 -21.42
CA ASP A 122 -4.94 16.31 -21.20
C ASP A 122 -3.73 16.56 -20.28
N TYR A 123 -3.41 15.61 -19.37
CA TYR A 123 -2.24 15.69 -18.49
C TYR A 123 -0.96 15.20 -19.18
N LEU A 124 -1.07 14.25 -20.11
CA LEU A 124 0.08 13.76 -20.89
C LEU A 124 0.64 14.88 -21.78
N ASP A 125 -0.23 15.72 -22.34
CA ASP A 125 0.17 16.89 -23.14
C ASP A 125 0.86 18.00 -22.31
N ARG A 126 0.72 17.96 -20.98
CA ARG A 126 1.29 18.93 -20.03
C ARG A 126 2.48 18.38 -19.23
N GLU A 127 2.92 17.16 -19.51
CA GLU A 127 4.01 16.44 -18.82
C GLU A 127 3.87 16.37 -17.28
N ALA A 128 2.65 16.53 -16.73
CA ALA A 128 2.43 16.56 -15.29
C ALA A 128 1.53 15.39 -14.87
N ILE A 129 2.16 14.26 -14.52
CA ILE A 129 1.47 13.17 -13.83
C ILE A 129 1.35 13.56 -12.36
N GLU A 130 0.12 13.78 -11.88
CA GLU A 130 -0.11 13.97 -10.45
C GLU A 130 0.11 12.64 -9.73
N GLU A 131 1.11 12.60 -8.85
CA GLU A 131 1.46 11.46 -8.03
C GLU A 131 1.30 11.79 -6.54
N GLN A 132 0.69 10.87 -5.80
CA GLN A 132 0.63 10.92 -4.34
C GLN A 132 1.09 9.58 -3.77
N PHE A 133 1.92 9.61 -2.73
CA PHE A 133 2.50 8.40 -2.15
C PHE A 133 1.53 7.71 -1.20
N LEU A 134 1.60 6.39 -1.14
CA LEU A 134 0.80 5.55 -0.26
C LEU A 134 1.68 4.77 0.70
N TYR A 135 1.22 4.59 1.93
CA TYR A 135 1.91 3.81 2.96
C TYR A 135 0.92 3.00 3.79
N TYR A 136 1.13 1.68 3.89
CA TYR A 136 0.36 0.83 4.80
C TYR A 136 1.03 0.80 6.18
N CYS A 137 0.50 1.61 7.08
CA CYS A 137 1.13 1.96 8.35
C CYS A 137 0.71 1.03 9.48
N LEU A 138 1.68 0.61 10.30
CA LEU A 138 1.50 -0.16 11.54
C LEU A 138 1.06 0.77 12.70
N ASP A 139 -0.11 1.39 12.54
CA ASP A 139 -0.78 2.15 13.60
C ASP A 139 -1.70 1.22 14.44
N ARG A 140 -2.45 1.78 15.40
CA ARG A 140 -3.41 1.01 16.25
C ARG A 140 -4.43 0.15 15.46
N LYS A 141 -4.69 0.49 14.19
CA LYS A 141 -5.68 -0.19 13.34
C LYS A 141 -5.13 -0.65 11.98
N ASN A 142 -3.81 -0.60 11.75
CA ASN A 142 -3.16 -0.91 10.46
C ASN A 142 -3.89 -0.32 9.24
N VAL A 143 -3.50 0.88 8.80
CA VAL A 143 -4.28 1.64 7.82
C VAL A 143 -3.42 2.15 6.67
N TRP A 144 -4.04 2.27 5.49
CA TRP A 144 -3.46 3.00 4.38
C TRP A 144 -3.52 4.50 4.63
N ARG A 145 -2.38 5.16 4.40
CA ARG A 145 -2.26 6.62 4.42
C ARG A 145 -1.72 7.12 3.10
N PHE A 146 -2.20 8.27 2.66
CA PHE A 146 -1.59 8.99 1.55
C PHE A 146 -0.68 10.10 2.06
N PHE A 147 0.27 10.50 1.22
CA PHE A 147 1.09 11.69 1.36
C PHE A 147 1.20 12.41 0.02
N ASP A 148 0.72 13.65 -0.01
CA ASP A 148 0.86 14.54 -1.15
C ASP A 148 2.07 15.46 -0.94
N ALA A 149 3.16 15.19 -1.66
CA ALA A 149 4.40 15.95 -1.54
C ALA A 149 4.27 17.41 -2.01
N ARG A 150 3.27 17.75 -2.82
CA ARG A 150 3.06 19.12 -3.32
C ARG A 150 2.42 20.00 -2.25
N THR A 151 1.48 19.43 -1.50
CA THR A 151 0.71 20.15 -0.47
C THR A 151 1.14 19.82 0.96
N TYR A 152 2.07 18.86 1.12
CA TYR A 152 2.48 18.27 2.39
C TYR A 152 1.30 17.71 3.21
N ARG A 153 0.20 17.37 2.53
CA ARG A 153 -0.98 16.80 3.18
C ARG A 153 -0.82 15.30 3.36
N THR A 154 -1.33 14.81 4.48
CA THR A 154 -1.47 13.39 4.74
C THR A 154 -2.86 13.12 5.29
N GLY A 155 -3.38 11.92 4.99
CA GLY A 155 -4.70 11.49 5.43
C GLY A 155 -4.84 9.98 5.29
N LEU A 156 -6.03 9.48 5.57
CA LEU A 156 -6.39 8.09 5.31
C LEU A 156 -6.68 7.92 3.82
N VAL A 157 -6.39 6.73 3.30
CA VAL A 157 -6.95 6.31 2.01
C VAL A 157 -8.36 5.81 2.28
N ASP A 158 -9.35 6.62 1.96
CA ASP A 158 -10.78 6.31 2.09
C ASP A 158 -11.53 6.72 0.81
N GLN A 159 -12.86 6.57 0.83
CA GLN A 159 -13.69 6.91 -0.33
C GLN A 159 -13.62 8.41 -0.64
N ASP A 160 -13.62 9.30 0.36
CA ASP A 160 -13.55 10.76 0.16
C ASP A 160 -12.23 11.16 -0.51
N TYR A 161 -11.13 10.55 -0.09
CA TYR A 161 -9.83 10.71 -0.72
C TYR A 161 -9.86 10.31 -2.20
N LEU A 162 -10.38 9.13 -2.52
CA LEU A 162 -10.46 8.65 -3.90
C LEU A 162 -11.45 9.46 -4.75
N VAL A 163 -12.56 9.93 -4.18
CA VAL A 163 -13.48 10.88 -4.84
C VAL A 163 -12.70 12.13 -5.26
N SER A 164 -11.90 12.72 -4.37
CA SER A 164 -11.12 13.92 -4.68
C SER A 164 -10.09 13.70 -5.82
N LEU A 165 -9.63 12.47 -6.03
CA LEU A 165 -8.76 12.10 -7.14
C LEU A 165 -9.55 11.95 -8.45
N LEU A 166 -10.71 11.30 -8.40
CA LEU A 166 -11.58 11.13 -9.55
C LEU A 166 -12.19 12.45 -10.03
N GLU A 167 -12.54 13.37 -9.13
CA GLU A 167 -13.01 14.71 -9.48
C GLU A 167 -11.98 15.49 -10.31
N ARG A 168 -10.69 15.28 -10.08
CA ARG A 168 -9.60 15.90 -10.86
C ARG A 168 -9.42 15.26 -12.23
N LEU A 169 -9.97 14.07 -12.45
CA LEU A 169 -10.00 13.42 -13.74
C LEU A 169 -11.18 13.87 -14.58
N VAL A 170 -12.26 14.44 -14.02
CA VAL A 170 -13.46 14.84 -14.77
C VAL A 170 -13.34 16.26 -15.33
#